data_AF-A0A8X6TXW2-F1
#
_entry.id   AF-A0A8X6TXW2-F1
#
_cell.length_a   1.000
_cell.length_b   1.000
_cell.length_c   1.000
_cell.angle_alpha   90.00
_cell.angle_beta   90.00
_cell.angle_gamma   90.00
#
_symmetry.space_group_name_H-M   'P 1'
#
loop_
_entity.id
_entity.type
_entity.pdbx_description
1 polymer ?
#
loop_
_entity_poly.entity_id
_entity_poly.type
_entity_poly.pdbx_seq_one_letter_code
_entity_poly.pdbx_strand_id
1 'polypeptide(L)'
;MVGRWREVRRHCNLKKDNDAAWGEPDYSRCLSSEFLVIQDKFESLRMGYLITEVGTLMQELKLYLWNMRDRFHIAEGEPVVDLLEGLLDYQRKHGKNDESQFKNNSQIFLDIVSFLLDSPRLIQKQSHVIKLHQQILSHGLLHGSSISGDTFHMFQRSALVLEVGQVQNEGQRILSFPSRKATREVKDLSHPSWLTDSVELDFNTWIVENFQECK
;
A
#
# COMPACT_ATOMS: atom_id res chain seq x y z
N MET A 1 -7.38 3.75 32.83
CA MET A 1 -6.71 4.47 31.73
C MET A 1 -5.21 4.35 31.96
N VAL A 2 -4.54 3.43 31.29
CA VAL A 2 -3.08 3.30 31.34
C VAL A 2 -2.54 4.09 30.16
N GLY A 3 -1.83 5.19 30.42
CA GLY A 3 -1.15 5.95 29.38
C GLY A 3 -0.12 5.06 28.69
N ARG A 4 -0.32 4.75 27.40
CA ARG A 4 0.76 4.17 26.59
C ARG A 4 1.85 5.22 26.47
N TRP A 5 3.03 4.89 27.01
CA TRP A 5 4.21 5.74 27.01
C TRP A 5 4.60 6.09 25.58
N ARG A 6 4.66 7.39 25.26
CA ARG A 6 5.25 7.90 24.03
C ARG A 6 6.77 7.85 24.20
N GLU A 7 7.42 6.90 23.53
CA GLU A 7 8.87 6.74 23.56
C GLU A 7 9.45 7.29 22.24
N VAL A 8 10.35 8.25 22.32
CA VAL A 8 11.15 8.71 21.17
C VAL A 8 12.55 8.14 21.31
N ARG A 9 13.04 7.47 20.27
CA ARG A 9 14.40 6.90 20.26
C ARG A 9 15.29 7.72 19.34
N ARG A 10 16.58 7.84 19.68
CA ARG A 10 17.56 8.51 18.83
C ARG A 10 18.86 7.74 18.87
N HIS A 11 19.39 7.40 17.71
CA HIS A 11 20.66 6.68 17.61
C HIS A 11 21.82 7.67 17.58
N CYS A 12 22.89 7.37 18.31
CA CYS A 12 24.16 8.05 18.18
C CYS A 12 25.00 7.27 17.15
N ASN A 13 25.38 7.93 16.07
CA ASN A 13 26.12 7.35 14.96
C ASN A 13 27.55 7.90 14.95
N LEU A 14 28.52 7.04 14.70
CA LEU A 14 29.90 7.46 14.45
C LEU A 14 30.02 7.86 12.98
N LYS A 15 30.40 9.11 12.71
CA LYS A 15 30.71 9.57 11.35
C LYS A 15 32.08 9.03 10.89
N LYS A 16 32.33 9.10 9.58
CA LYS A 16 33.59 8.66 8.96
C LYS A 16 34.83 9.33 9.55
N ASP A 17 34.68 10.53 10.11
CA ASP A 17 35.77 11.31 10.72
C ASP A 17 35.93 11.04 12.23
N ASN A 18 35.38 9.93 12.75
CA ASN A 18 35.32 9.59 14.18
C ASN A 18 34.51 10.57 15.07
N ASP A 19 33.77 11.49 14.47
CA ASP A 19 32.86 12.36 15.21
C ASP A 19 31.54 11.66 15.52
N ALA A 20 31.16 11.68 16.79
CA ALA A 20 29.84 11.22 17.22
C ALA A 20 28.77 12.25 16.80
N ALA A 21 27.75 11.79 16.07
CA ALA A 21 26.63 12.62 15.67
C ALA A 21 25.31 11.91 15.97
N TRP A 22 24.35 12.68 16.47
CA TRP A 22 23.00 12.17 16.66
C TRP A 22 22.29 12.02 15.30
N GLY A 23 21.73 10.84 15.04
CA GLY A 23 20.85 10.58 13.90
C GLY A 23 19.50 11.26 14.04
N GLU A 24 18.60 11.04 13.09
CA GLU A 24 17.21 11.52 13.22
C GLU A 24 16.46 10.78 14.35
N PRO A 25 15.58 11.47 15.10
CA PRO A 25 14.69 10.82 16.07
C PRO A 25 13.67 9.90 15.39
N ASP A 26 13.41 8.76 16.02
CA ASP A 26 12.40 7.77 15.63
C ASP A 26 11.13 8.00 16.46
N TYR A 27 10.06 8.49 15.82
CA TYR A 27 8.73 8.68 16.41
C TYR A 27 7.76 7.54 16.08
N SER A 28 8.20 6.40 15.54
CA SER A 28 7.32 5.26 15.21
C SER A 28 6.52 4.73 16.41
N ARG A 29 6.93 5.03 17.65
CA ARG A 29 6.19 4.68 18.88
C ARG A 29 5.33 5.82 19.45
N CYS A 30 5.35 7.00 18.84
CA CYS A 30 4.56 8.15 19.26
C CYS A 30 3.21 8.16 18.53
N LEU A 31 2.27 7.38 19.05
CA LEU A 31 0.95 7.27 18.44
C LEU A 31 0.01 8.38 18.92
N SER A 32 -0.72 8.97 17.97
CA SER A 32 -1.81 9.90 18.28
C SER A 32 -2.98 9.15 18.93
N SER A 33 -3.77 9.86 19.73
CA SER A 33 -5.00 9.32 20.34
C SER A 33 -5.98 8.83 19.29
N GLU A 34 -6.12 9.58 18.21
CA GLU A 34 -7.00 9.31 17.09
C GLU A 34 -6.61 8.01 16.39
N PHE A 35 -5.31 7.78 16.17
CA PHE A 35 -4.81 6.53 15.60
C PHE A 35 -5.01 5.33 16.53
N LEU A 36 -4.77 5.52 17.84
CA LEU A 36 -5.00 4.46 18.84
C LEU A 36 -6.45 3.99 18.85
N VAL A 37 -7.42 4.90 18.69
CA VAL A 37 -8.84 4.53 18.58
C VAL A 37 -9.10 3.63 17.36
N ILE A 38 -8.49 3.93 16.21
CA ILE A 38 -8.63 3.11 15.00
C ILE A 38 -8.00 1.72 15.23
N GLN A 39 -6.81 1.67 15.85
CA GLN A 39 -6.18 0.40 16.21
C GLN A 39 -7.04 -0.43 17.16
N ASP A 40 -7.60 0.17 18.22
CA ASP A 40 -8.42 -0.54 19.20
C ASP A 40 -9.74 -1.05 18.56
N LYS A 41 -10.32 -0.31 17.60
CA LYS A 41 -11.46 -0.78 16.80
C LYS A 41 -11.08 -1.97 15.91
N PHE A 42 -9.91 -1.94 15.28
CA PHE A 42 -9.42 -3.07 14.50
C PHE A 42 -9.15 -4.31 15.36
N GLU A 43 -8.54 -4.14 16.54
CA GLU A 43 -8.36 -5.23 17.50
C GLU A 43 -9.69 -5.82 17.96
N SER A 44 -10.69 -4.98 18.21
CA SER A 44 -12.04 -5.43 18.53
C SER A 44 -12.64 -6.28 17.40
N LEU A 45 -12.50 -5.83 16.14
CA LEU A 45 -12.94 -6.59 14.96
C LEU A 45 -12.20 -7.94 14.84
N ARG A 46 -10.88 -7.94 15.09
CA ARG A 46 -10.04 -9.15 15.05
C ARG A 46 -10.45 -10.18 16.10
N MET A 47 -10.91 -9.72 17.26
CA MET A 47 -11.44 -10.56 18.34
C MET A 47 -12.87 -11.05 18.08
N GLY A 48 -13.49 -10.69 16.95
CA GLY A 48 -14.83 -11.10 16.56
C GLY A 48 -15.94 -10.16 17.04
N TYR A 49 -15.61 -9.01 17.63
CA TYR A 49 -16.62 -7.99 17.95
C TYR A 49 -16.96 -7.19 16.70
N LEU A 50 -18.16 -7.41 16.14
CA LEU A 50 -18.65 -6.77 14.91
C LEU A 50 -19.11 -5.31 15.16
N ILE A 51 -18.26 -4.50 15.79
CA ILE A 51 -18.52 -3.08 16.08
C ILE A 51 -18.32 -2.22 14.82
N THR A 52 -17.52 -2.71 13.88
CA THR A 52 -17.14 -1.99 12.66
C THR A 52 -16.79 -2.97 11.53
N GLU A 53 -16.55 -2.44 10.34
CA GLU A 53 -16.16 -3.19 9.15
C GLU A 53 -14.83 -2.67 8.59
N VAL A 54 -14.13 -3.50 7.83
CA VAL A 54 -12.80 -3.15 7.28
C VAL A 54 -12.85 -1.88 6.44
N GLY A 55 -13.85 -1.74 5.56
CA GLY A 55 -13.97 -0.56 4.69
C GLY A 55 -14.12 0.74 5.49
N THR A 56 -14.90 0.70 6.57
CA THR A 56 -15.07 1.84 7.49
C THR A 56 -13.75 2.19 8.18
N LEU A 57 -12.99 1.19 8.65
CA LEU A 57 -11.68 1.43 9.28
C LEU A 57 -10.65 1.98 8.30
N MET A 58 -10.63 1.51 7.06
CA MET A 58 -9.77 2.05 6.01
C MET A 58 -10.13 3.50 5.69
N GLN A 59 -11.42 3.82 5.64
CA GLN A 59 -11.87 5.20 5.43
C GLN A 59 -11.51 6.11 6.61
N GLU A 60 -11.68 5.65 7.86
CA GLU A 60 -11.25 6.38 9.06
C GLU A 60 -9.73 6.61 9.04
N LEU A 61 -8.95 5.61 8.64
CA LEU A 61 -7.51 5.70 8.51
C LEU A 61 -7.09 6.73 7.44
N LYS A 62 -7.75 6.71 6.28
CA LYS A 62 -7.56 7.72 5.24
C LYS A 62 -7.85 9.12 5.76
N LEU A 63 -8.97 9.33 6.43
CA LEU A 63 -9.33 10.64 7.00
C LEU A 63 -8.33 11.10 8.07
N TYR A 64 -7.87 10.18 8.91
CA TYR A 64 -6.81 10.45 9.89
C TYR A 64 -5.54 10.98 9.23
N LEU A 65 -5.06 10.31 8.18
CA LEU A 65 -3.87 10.72 7.42
C LEU A 65 -4.03 12.13 6.82
N TRP A 66 -5.17 12.39 6.18
CA TRP A 66 -5.44 13.70 5.59
C TRP A 66 -5.50 14.82 6.65
N ASN A 67 -6.11 14.56 7.80
CA ASN A 67 -6.24 15.55 8.88
C ASN A 67 -4.92 15.81 9.64
N MET A 68 -3.96 14.88 9.54
CA MET A 68 -2.66 14.97 10.19
C MET A 68 -1.52 15.36 9.22
N ARG A 69 -1.83 15.61 7.95
CA ARG A 69 -0.84 15.84 6.87
C ARG A 69 0.30 16.78 7.25
N ASP A 70 -0.02 17.91 7.87
CA ASP A 70 0.98 18.94 8.22
C ASP A 70 1.58 18.77 9.62
N ARG A 71 1.13 17.76 10.38
CA ARG A 71 1.46 17.55 11.81
C ARG A 71 2.25 16.27 12.08
N PHE A 72 2.49 15.46 11.06
CA PHE A 72 3.24 14.23 11.24
C PHE A 72 4.72 14.48 11.54
N HIS A 73 5.24 13.74 12.52
CA HIS A 73 6.67 13.65 12.76
C HIS A 73 7.32 12.54 11.90
N ILE A 74 8.65 12.52 11.92
CA ILE A 74 9.45 11.52 11.21
C ILE A 74 9.12 10.12 11.72
N ALA A 75 8.93 9.15 10.83
CA ALA A 75 8.59 7.75 11.14
C ALA A 75 7.20 7.49 11.77
N GLU A 76 6.35 8.50 11.95
CA GLU A 76 4.98 8.30 12.49
C GLU A 76 4.04 7.56 11.53
N GLY A 77 4.41 7.39 10.26
CA GLY A 77 3.64 6.59 9.30
C GLY A 77 3.97 5.10 9.32
N GLU A 78 5.03 4.65 9.98
CA GLU A 78 5.38 3.22 10.04
C GLU A 78 4.25 2.36 10.65
N PRO A 79 3.62 2.75 11.79
CA PRO A 79 2.50 2.01 12.36
C PRO A 79 1.26 1.98 11.47
N VAL A 80 1.10 2.97 10.60
CA VAL A 80 0.00 3.01 9.60
C VAL A 80 0.19 1.89 8.59
N VAL A 81 1.43 1.65 8.14
CA VAL A 81 1.75 0.55 7.21
C VAL A 81 1.45 -0.81 7.85
N ASP A 82 1.76 -0.98 9.13
CA ASP A 82 1.46 -2.20 9.88
C ASP A 82 -0.04 -2.43 10.06
N LEU A 83 -0.79 -1.38 10.43
CA LEU A 83 -2.24 -1.47 10.55
C LEU A 83 -2.90 -1.77 9.19
N LEU A 84 -2.41 -1.15 8.12
CA LEU A 84 -2.90 -1.37 6.76
C LEU A 84 -2.70 -2.82 6.32
N GLU A 85 -1.54 -3.43 6.64
CA GLU A 85 -1.31 -4.85 6.42
C GLU A 85 -2.38 -5.69 7.13
N GLY A 86 -2.60 -5.43 8.42
CA GLY A 86 -3.57 -6.17 9.22
C GLY A 86 -4.98 -6.09 8.65
N LEU A 87 -5.39 -4.90 8.18
CA LEU A 87 -6.70 -4.68 7.54
C LEU A 87 -6.83 -5.49 6.25
N LEU A 88 -5.80 -5.46 5.38
CA LEU A 88 -5.80 -6.19 4.12
C LEU A 88 -5.80 -7.71 4.33
N ASP A 89 -5.02 -8.20 5.29
CA ASP A 89 -4.96 -9.61 5.65
C ASP A 89 -6.28 -10.10 6.24
N TYR A 90 -6.92 -9.28 7.08
CA TYR A 90 -8.23 -9.58 7.62
C TYR A 90 -9.29 -9.62 6.51
N GLN A 91 -9.28 -8.64 5.60
CA GLN A 91 -10.19 -8.63 4.44
C GLN A 91 -9.99 -9.85 3.56
N ARG A 92 -8.75 -10.31 3.35
CA ARG A 92 -8.48 -11.52 2.55
C ARG A 92 -9.01 -12.79 3.22
N LYS A 93 -8.91 -12.89 4.54
CA LYS A 93 -9.31 -14.09 5.31
C LYS A 93 -10.81 -14.16 5.60
N HIS A 94 -11.45 -13.01 5.82
CA HIS A 94 -12.82 -12.92 6.32
C HIS A 94 -13.76 -12.12 5.41
N GLY A 95 -13.24 -11.50 4.34
CA GLY A 95 -14.05 -10.76 3.38
C GLY A 95 -15.07 -11.66 2.71
N LYS A 96 -16.31 -11.19 2.66
CA LYS A 96 -17.33 -11.77 1.77
C LYS A 96 -16.96 -11.38 0.33
N ASN A 97 -17.32 -12.23 -0.64
CA ASN A 97 -17.13 -11.96 -2.08
C ASN A 97 -18.08 -10.85 -2.58
N ASP A 98 -18.06 -9.68 -1.95
CA ASP A 98 -18.71 -8.48 -2.43
C ASP A 98 -17.71 -7.67 -3.25
N GLU A 99 -17.81 -7.81 -4.56
CA GLU A 99 -16.94 -7.14 -5.53
C GLU A 99 -17.01 -5.61 -5.40
N SER A 100 -18.18 -5.06 -5.03
CA SER A 100 -18.38 -3.61 -4.90
C SER A 100 -17.62 -3.05 -3.70
N GLN A 101 -17.67 -3.75 -2.56
CA GLN A 101 -16.90 -3.38 -1.37
C GLN A 101 -15.40 -3.52 -1.62
N PHE A 102 -14.98 -4.59 -2.31
CA PHE A 102 -13.57 -4.77 -2.67
C PHE A 102 -13.06 -3.61 -3.52
N LYS A 103 -13.81 -3.20 -4.56
CA LYS A 103 -13.47 -2.06 -5.42
C LYS A 103 -13.38 -0.75 -4.63
N ASN A 104 -14.32 -0.49 -3.73
CA ASN A 104 -14.28 0.72 -2.89
C ASN A 104 -13.07 0.73 -1.95
N ASN A 105 -12.82 -0.39 -1.25
CA ASN A 105 -11.68 -0.53 -0.34
C ASN A 105 -10.35 -0.45 -1.10
N SER A 106 -10.31 -0.94 -2.33
CA SER A 106 -9.17 -0.85 -3.24
C SER A 106 -8.79 0.59 -3.56
N GLN A 107 -9.77 1.45 -3.89
CA GLN A 107 -9.52 2.87 -4.13
C GLN A 107 -9.01 3.57 -2.87
N ILE A 108 -9.59 3.27 -1.70
CA ILE A 108 -9.15 3.82 -0.41
C ILE A 108 -7.72 3.37 -0.08
N PHE A 109 -7.38 2.10 -0.32
CA PHE A 109 -6.03 1.57 -0.15
C PHE A 109 -5.02 2.35 -0.99
N LEU A 110 -5.29 2.51 -2.29
CA LEU A 110 -4.39 3.24 -3.19
C LEU A 110 -4.23 4.71 -2.79
N ASP A 111 -5.28 5.34 -2.26
CA ASP A 111 -5.21 6.70 -1.72
C ASP A 111 -4.29 6.79 -0.50
N ILE A 112 -4.41 5.84 0.44
CA ILE A 112 -3.54 5.76 1.63
C ILE A 112 -2.09 5.53 1.23
N VAL A 113 -1.84 4.58 0.33
CA VAL A 113 -0.51 4.27 -0.18
C VAL A 113 0.11 5.50 -0.85
N SER A 114 -0.65 6.18 -1.72
CA SER A 114 -0.15 7.39 -2.39
C SER A 114 0.23 8.47 -1.38
N PHE A 115 -0.59 8.67 -0.34
CA PHE A 115 -0.27 9.64 0.71
C PHE A 115 1.04 9.32 1.44
N LEU A 116 1.25 8.04 1.79
CA LEU A 116 2.46 7.58 2.47
C LEU A 116 3.70 7.74 1.58
N LEU A 117 3.58 7.48 0.28
CA LEU A 117 4.68 7.64 -0.68
C LEU A 117 4.97 9.11 -1.02
N ASP A 118 3.97 9.98 -1.05
CA ASP A 118 4.13 11.43 -1.24
C ASP A 118 4.91 12.07 -0.06
N SER A 119 4.93 11.41 1.10
CA SER A 119 5.49 11.95 2.34
C SER A 119 6.69 11.11 2.83
N PRO A 120 7.88 11.26 2.22
CA PRO A 120 9.02 10.35 2.45
C PRO A 120 9.55 10.37 3.90
N ARG A 121 9.19 11.36 4.70
CA ARG A 121 9.57 11.43 6.12
C ARG A 121 8.75 10.52 7.02
N LEU A 122 7.60 10.05 6.56
CA LEU A 122 6.68 9.22 7.36
C LEU A 122 7.18 7.79 7.54
N ILE A 123 8.02 7.30 6.63
CA ILE A 123 8.57 5.94 6.65
C ILE A 123 10.09 6.06 6.60
N GLN A 124 10.77 5.72 7.70
CA GLN A 124 12.23 5.81 7.79
C GLN A 124 12.88 4.46 7.49
N LYS A 125 12.27 3.37 7.97
CA LYS A 125 12.80 2.02 7.82
C LYS A 125 12.53 1.46 6.44
N GLN A 126 13.57 1.02 5.75
CA GLN A 126 13.48 0.35 4.46
C GLN A 126 12.57 -0.89 4.51
N SER A 127 12.53 -1.61 5.64
CA SER A 127 11.63 -2.75 5.82
C SER A 127 10.15 -2.38 5.62
N HIS A 128 9.72 -1.19 6.07
CA HIS A 128 8.34 -0.74 5.92
C HIS A 128 8.04 -0.27 4.48
N VAL A 129 9.04 0.29 3.78
CA VAL A 129 8.91 0.60 2.35
C VAL A 129 8.73 -0.69 1.55
N ILE A 130 9.55 -1.72 1.82
CA ILE A 130 9.43 -3.05 1.20
C ILE A 130 8.07 -3.66 1.51
N LYS A 131 7.61 -3.54 2.75
CA LYS A 131 6.30 -4.03 3.19
C LYS A 131 5.16 -3.36 2.42
N LEU A 132 5.19 -2.03 2.28
CA LEU A 132 4.22 -1.28 1.48
C LEU A 132 4.24 -1.72 0.01
N HIS A 133 5.44 -1.94 -0.57
CA HIS A 133 5.58 -2.45 -1.92
C HIS A 133 4.96 -3.85 -2.08
N GLN A 134 5.19 -4.76 -1.14
CA GLN A 134 4.58 -6.10 -1.14
C GLN A 134 3.06 -6.04 -1.02
N GLN A 135 2.51 -5.10 -0.26
CA GLN A 135 1.07 -4.87 -0.17
C GLN A 135 0.49 -4.41 -1.51
N ILE A 136 1.15 -3.47 -2.21
CA ILE A 136 0.73 -3.00 -3.54
C ILE A 136 0.74 -4.16 -4.55
N LEU A 137 1.79 -4.96 -4.57
CA LEU A 137 1.89 -6.14 -5.44
C LEU A 137 0.78 -7.15 -5.15
N SER A 138 0.60 -7.51 -3.88
CA SER A 138 -0.44 -8.46 -3.46
C SER A 138 -1.84 -7.97 -3.84
N HIS A 139 -2.10 -6.68 -3.64
CA HIS A 139 -3.34 -6.04 -4.03
C HIS A 139 -3.54 -6.07 -5.55
N GLY A 140 -2.50 -5.74 -6.33
CA GLY A 140 -2.53 -5.81 -7.79
C GLY A 140 -2.84 -7.22 -8.30
N LEU A 141 -2.20 -8.25 -7.73
CA LEU A 141 -2.47 -9.65 -8.08
C LEU A 141 -3.90 -10.08 -7.76
N LEU A 142 -4.43 -9.68 -6.59
CA LEU A 142 -5.81 -9.96 -6.22
C LEU A 142 -6.78 -9.30 -7.20
N HIS A 143 -6.57 -8.02 -7.54
CA HIS A 143 -7.40 -7.32 -8.52
C HIS A 143 -7.28 -7.94 -9.92
N GLY A 144 -6.07 -8.35 -10.32
CA GLY A 144 -5.79 -9.03 -11.58
C GLY A 144 -6.54 -10.36 -11.73
N SER A 145 -6.73 -11.09 -10.63
CA SER A 145 -7.49 -12.34 -10.64
C SER A 145 -8.99 -12.16 -10.92
N SER A 146 -9.53 -10.96 -10.65
CA SER A 146 -10.95 -10.63 -10.87
C SER A 146 -11.22 -9.98 -12.22
N ILE A 147 -10.18 -9.49 -12.90
CA ILE A 147 -10.30 -8.96 -14.26
C ILE A 147 -10.50 -10.14 -15.21
N SER A 148 -11.45 -10.01 -16.13
CA SER A 148 -11.68 -10.97 -17.20
C SER A 148 -11.36 -10.35 -18.56
N GLY A 149 -10.74 -11.15 -19.43
CA GLY A 149 -10.32 -10.73 -20.77
C GLY A 149 -8.92 -10.09 -20.79
N ASP A 150 -8.40 -9.85 -22.00
CA ASP A 150 -7.12 -9.15 -22.28
C ASP A 150 -7.26 -7.63 -22.03
N THR A 151 -7.84 -7.26 -20.89
CA THR A 151 -8.06 -5.86 -20.49
C THR A 151 -7.08 -5.47 -19.39
N PHE A 152 -6.58 -4.24 -19.51
CA PHE A 152 -5.70 -3.62 -18.52
C PHE A 152 -6.46 -2.48 -17.85
N HIS A 153 -6.35 -2.38 -16.54
CA HIS A 153 -6.88 -1.31 -15.71
C HIS A 153 -5.72 -0.50 -15.16
N MET A 154 -5.77 0.81 -15.33
CA MET A 154 -4.74 1.71 -14.81
C MET A 154 -5.31 2.57 -13.69
N PHE A 155 -4.65 2.51 -12.54
CA PHE A 155 -4.91 3.32 -11.37
C PHE A 155 -3.80 4.36 -11.22
N GLN A 156 -4.16 5.62 -11.35
CA GLN A 156 -3.22 6.74 -11.24
C GLN A 156 -3.49 7.54 -9.97
N ARG A 157 -2.41 7.89 -9.26
CA ARG A 157 -2.36 8.78 -8.10
C ARG A 157 -1.16 9.72 -8.21
N SER A 158 -1.01 10.64 -7.25
CA SER A 158 0.08 11.61 -7.23
C SER A 158 1.46 10.95 -7.13
N ALA A 159 1.59 9.93 -6.26
CA ALA A 159 2.87 9.25 -5.98
C ALA A 159 3.03 7.89 -6.67
N LEU A 160 1.97 7.34 -7.25
CA LEU A 160 1.91 5.95 -7.69
C LEU A 160 1.06 5.81 -8.96
N VAL A 161 1.55 4.99 -9.89
CA VAL A 161 0.77 4.47 -11.00
C VAL A 161 0.83 2.95 -10.94
N LEU A 162 -0.34 2.31 -10.94
CA LEU A 162 -0.49 0.86 -10.92
C LEU A 162 -1.29 0.43 -12.15
N GLU A 163 -0.72 -0.42 -12.98
CA GLU A 163 -1.43 -1.08 -14.08
C GLU A 163 -1.61 -2.55 -13.75
N VAL A 164 -2.84 -3.03 -13.89
CA VAL A 164 -3.22 -4.42 -13.59
C VAL A 164 -4.01 -4.96 -14.78
N GLY A 165 -3.63 -6.11 -15.29
CA GLY A 165 -4.38 -6.78 -16.35
C GLY A 165 -4.16 -8.28 -16.32
N GLN A 166 -5.06 -9.01 -16.98
CA GLN A 166 -4.94 -10.45 -17.14
C GLN A 166 -4.51 -10.76 -18.58
N VAL A 167 -3.43 -11.53 -18.74
CA VAL A 167 -2.94 -11.97 -20.05
C VAL A 167 -3.44 -13.40 -20.28
N GLN A 168 -4.38 -13.58 -21.21
CA GLN A 168 -5.11 -14.86 -21.37
C GLN A 168 -4.63 -15.76 -22.52
N ASN A 169 -3.51 -15.45 -23.20
CA ASN A 169 -3.11 -16.18 -24.41
C ASN A 169 -1.67 -16.66 -24.37
N GLU A 170 -1.45 -17.88 -24.87
CA GLU A 170 -0.13 -18.49 -25.02
C GLU A 170 0.73 -17.79 -26.10
N GLY A 171 2.04 -17.73 -25.86
CA GLY A 171 3.06 -17.25 -26.81
C GLY A 171 3.97 -16.16 -26.25
N GLN A 172 4.83 -15.63 -27.12
CA GLN A 172 5.71 -14.50 -26.80
C GLN A 172 4.93 -13.19 -26.83
N ARG A 173 5.06 -12.38 -25.78
CA ARG A 173 4.39 -11.09 -25.64
C ARG A 173 5.38 -10.05 -25.11
N ILE A 174 5.35 -8.88 -25.75
CA ILE A 174 6.00 -7.68 -25.23
C ILE A 174 4.91 -6.82 -24.62
N LEU A 175 4.91 -6.70 -23.29
CA LEU A 175 4.10 -5.71 -22.58
C LEU A 175 4.92 -4.44 -22.41
N SER A 176 4.31 -3.30 -22.71
CA SER A 176 4.87 -1.99 -22.38
C SER A 176 4.05 -1.37 -21.27
N PHE A 177 4.74 -0.84 -20.26
CA PHE A 177 4.16 0.02 -19.23
C PHE A 177 4.65 1.46 -19.47
N PRO A 178 3.77 2.45 -19.53
CA PRO A 178 2.30 2.36 -19.48
C PRO A 178 1.68 1.74 -20.75
N SER A 179 0.68 0.86 -20.62
CA SER A 179 0.06 0.20 -21.77
C SER A 179 -0.86 1.12 -22.56
N ARG A 180 -0.79 1.06 -23.90
CA ARG A 180 -1.73 1.75 -24.80
C ARG A 180 -3.14 1.15 -24.75
N LYS A 181 -3.30 -0.08 -24.25
CA LYS A 181 -4.58 -0.81 -24.18
C LYS A 181 -5.29 -0.66 -22.82
N ALA A 182 -4.72 0.09 -21.87
CA ALA A 182 -5.32 0.24 -20.55
C ALA A 182 -6.61 1.07 -20.59
N THR A 183 -7.68 0.47 -20.10
CA THR A 183 -8.93 1.14 -19.76
C THR A 183 -8.67 1.98 -18.51
N ARG A 184 -8.76 3.30 -18.65
CA ARG A 184 -8.55 4.23 -17.54
C ARG A 184 -9.88 4.47 -16.82
N GLU A 185 -9.90 4.28 -15.51
CA GLU A 185 -11.11 4.56 -14.71
C GLU A 185 -11.41 6.07 -14.60
N VAL A 186 -10.42 6.93 -14.87
CA VAL A 186 -10.57 8.39 -14.85
C VAL A 186 -10.41 8.96 -16.26
N LYS A 187 -11.41 9.74 -16.70
CA LYS A 187 -11.61 10.22 -18.09
C LYS A 187 -10.73 11.41 -18.52
N ASP A 188 -9.90 11.98 -17.64
CA ASP A 188 -8.97 13.11 -17.88
C ASP A 188 -7.66 12.81 -17.12
N LEU A 189 -6.43 13.17 -17.51
CA LEU A 189 -5.82 13.88 -18.64
C LEU A 189 -4.32 13.53 -18.51
N SER A 190 -3.66 13.08 -19.59
CA SER A 190 -2.19 12.91 -19.69
C SER A 190 -1.49 11.98 -18.68
N HIS A 191 -0.41 11.31 -19.10
CA HIS A 191 0.49 10.63 -18.15
C HIS A 191 1.03 11.65 -17.14
N PRO A 192 1.25 11.27 -15.87
CA PRO A 192 1.90 12.16 -14.92
C PRO A 192 3.20 12.68 -15.52
N SER A 193 3.48 13.98 -15.40
CA SER A 193 4.69 14.58 -16.00
C SER A 193 5.99 13.98 -15.45
N TRP A 194 5.94 13.35 -14.28
CA TRP A 194 7.05 12.65 -13.66
C TRP A 194 7.24 11.20 -14.18
N LEU A 195 6.24 10.61 -14.83
CA LEU A 195 6.32 9.26 -15.38
C LEU A 195 6.89 9.32 -16.80
N THR A 196 8.20 9.53 -16.89
CA THR A 196 8.94 9.62 -18.15
C THR A 196 9.42 8.28 -18.67
N ASP A 197 9.52 7.30 -17.78
CA ASP A 197 10.15 6.02 -18.06
C ASP A 197 9.12 5.01 -18.57
N SER A 198 9.51 4.25 -19.58
CA SER A 198 8.73 3.11 -20.08
C SER A 198 9.47 1.82 -19.80
N VAL A 199 8.74 0.80 -19.35
CA VAL A 199 9.28 -0.54 -19.14
C VAL A 199 8.69 -1.47 -20.17
N GLU A 200 9.53 -2.21 -20.87
CA GLU A 200 9.13 -3.29 -21.76
C GLU A 200 9.47 -4.63 -21.11
N LEU A 201 8.46 -5.48 -20.96
CA LEU A 201 8.57 -6.84 -20.46
C LEU A 201 8.30 -7.78 -21.62
N ASP A 202 9.35 -8.43 -22.11
CA ASP A 202 9.24 -9.57 -23.03
C ASP A 202 9.15 -10.84 -22.20
N PHE A 203 8.04 -11.57 -22.31
CA PHE A 203 7.87 -12.85 -21.67
C PHE A 203 7.21 -13.85 -22.60
N ASN A 204 7.59 -15.10 -22.40
CA ASN A 204 7.07 -16.24 -23.13
C ASN A 204 6.26 -17.11 -22.17
N THR A 205 4.95 -17.20 -22.38
CA THR A 205 4.06 -17.89 -21.44
C THR A 205 4.26 -19.40 -21.43
N TRP A 206 4.95 -19.98 -22.43
CA TRP A 206 5.32 -21.40 -22.46
C TRP A 206 6.23 -21.82 -21.29
N ILE A 207 6.91 -20.87 -20.64
CA ILE A 207 7.82 -21.16 -19.53
C ILE A 207 7.06 -21.30 -18.19
N VAL A 208 5.83 -20.77 -18.09
CA VAL A 208 5.08 -20.73 -16.83
C VAL A 208 4.42 -22.07 -16.49
N GLU A 209 4.12 -22.91 -17.49
CA GLU A 209 3.57 -24.26 -17.26
C GLU A 209 4.54 -25.18 -16.51
N ASN A 210 5.85 -25.00 -16.70
CA ASN A 210 6.87 -25.84 -16.04
C ASN A 210 7.05 -25.56 -14.53
N PHE A 211 6.42 -24.51 -13.98
CA PHE A 211 6.47 -24.21 -12.55
C PHE A 211 5.31 -24.81 -11.74
N GLN A 212 4.28 -25.37 -12.40
CA GLN A 212 3.17 -26.05 -11.72
C GLN A 212 3.46 -27.53 -11.40
N GLU A 213 4.59 -28.09 -11.85
CA GLU A 213 4.94 -29.51 -11.63
C GLU A 213 5.92 -29.78 -10.47
N CYS A 214 6.31 -28.77 -9.68
CA CYS A 214 7.05 -29.02 -8.44
C CYS A 214 6.10 -29.00 -7.23
N LYS A 215 5.63 -30.20 -6.87
CA LYS A 215 4.84 -30.53 -5.66
C LYS A 215 5.48 -30.05 -4.36
#